data_AF-A0A317SD80-F1
#
_entry.id   AF-A0A317SD80-F1
#
_cell.length_a   1.000
_cell.length_b   1.000
_cell.length_c   1.000
_cell.angle_alpha   90.00
_cell.angle_beta   90.00
_cell.angle_gamma   90.00
#
_symmetry.space_group_name_H-M   'P 1'
#
loop_
_entity.id
_entity.type
_entity.pdbx_description
1 polymer ?
#
loop_
_entity_poly.entity_id
_entity_poly.type
_entity_poly.pdbx_seq_one_letter_code
_entity_poly.pdbx_strand_id
1 'polypeptide(L)'
;MSPLSSACSFNRPRSTSNAMVPTRNRGILARLRSYYYLVGERKEWKGTLFSIRRLVEAAWIVVLWWGERRVFKSAIEACQWDGWEDWPEDAMPHRVILIADPQLVDPHTYPRRGPLLSATIFYTDQYMSRSYETIQERLSPSTTVFLGDLFDGGREWTHEQSSLYAQDHHLHEDLIPITEDPRGAKDWKDYNDNYWMDEYRRFLKVFPSWPYRRTVKTLPGNHDLGMGNGIREGVKDRFRTYFGETSRVLEAGNHTIVLIDSVSLSNDNNPKIYLPARDFLDSLPDLLTPPLPTPLPHIIEEAANPLPSPPKQDSIFQNPTILLTHVPLYRPADTPCGPHRESKDPILIHAGYQYRNVLQPALSSEILQKTNAKYVFSGDDHDYCEVEHAGNVKEVTVKSFSWAMGVRRPGFYMVSLYTGNASPDTESVQGRLCLLPDQWGVFNVYIFMLLVTILAALFDFRRNRRAGLNYRGNVLPMSKGFGDPDTLNACRHLNGKNNNWCDDEDGDFKYSKRKQYSAGWKPWVVYVVREVLSVAAVVFAWYAWLIWRW
;
A
#
# COMPACT_ATOMS: atom_id res chain seq x y z
N MET A 1 -18.22 110.24 -54.60
CA MET A 1 -16.85 110.82 -54.74
C MET A 1 -15.85 109.72 -54.51
N SER A 2 -14.76 109.73 -55.27
CA SER A 2 -13.57 108.85 -55.16
C SER A 2 -12.33 109.77 -55.26
N PRO A 3 -11.07 109.30 -55.07
CA PRO A 3 -10.57 107.96 -54.73
C PRO A 3 -9.86 108.02 -53.33
N LEU A 4 -8.61 107.64 -53.00
CA LEU A 4 -7.45 106.99 -53.68
C LEU A 4 -6.45 106.45 -52.62
N SER A 5 -6.11 105.14 -52.67
CA SER A 5 -4.85 104.51 -52.16
C SER A 5 -4.45 104.62 -50.67
N SER A 6 -3.67 103.70 -50.08
CA SER A 6 -2.81 102.61 -50.61
C SER A 6 -3.02 101.31 -49.77
N ALA A 7 -2.92 100.07 -50.29
CA ALA A 7 -1.78 99.39 -50.94
C ALA A 7 -0.55 99.37 -50.01
N CYS A 8 0.08 98.23 -49.64
CA CYS A 8 0.46 96.99 -50.36
C CYS A 8 0.69 95.82 -49.34
N SER A 9 0.98 94.54 -49.65
CA SER A 9 0.87 93.69 -50.87
C SER A 9 1.32 92.24 -50.57
N PHE A 10 0.57 91.20 -51.00
CA PHE A 10 1.01 89.82 -51.35
C PHE A 10 1.81 88.98 -50.29
N ASN A 11 1.73 87.64 -50.20
CA ASN A 11 1.69 86.63 -51.27
C ASN A 11 1.02 85.28 -50.86
N ARG A 12 0.60 84.53 -51.87
CA ARG A 12 0.25 83.09 -51.90
C ARG A 12 0.83 82.55 -53.22
N PRO A 13 0.87 81.24 -53.53
CA PRO A 13 0.90 80.03 -52.69
C PRO A 13 2.16 79.18 -53.03
N ARG A 14 2.19 77.89 -52.66
CA ARG A 14 2.84 76.85 -53.48
C ARG A 14 2.05 75.54 -53.42
N SER A 15 1.68 75.02 -54.58
CA SER A 15 1.34 73.61 -54.79
C SER A 15 2.48 72.94 -55.55
N THR A 16 2.78 71.69 -55.22
CA THR A 16 3.76 70.88 -55.96
C THR A 16 3.21 69.48 -56.18
N SER A 17 2.81 69.24 -57.42
CA SER A 17 2.86 67.97 -58.17
C SER A 17 2.91 66.64 -57.41
N ASN A 18 1.93 65.78 -57.72
CA ASN A 18 1.90 64.34 -57.49
C ASN A 18 3.27 63.63 -57.50
N ALA A 19 3.49 62.77 -56.51
CA ALA A 19 4.45 61.67 -56.59
C ALA A 19 3.72 60.36 -56.24
N MET A 20 3.32 59.60 -57.26
CA MET A 20 2.55 58.36 -57.10
C MET A 20 3.48 57.15 -57.15
N VAL A 21 3.90 56.66 -55.99
CA VAL A 21 4.73 55.44 -55.82
C VAL A 21 4.29 54.72 -54.53
N PRO A 22 4.47 53.39 -54.41
CA PRO A 22 3.33 52.50 -54.60
C PRO A 22 2.76 51.94 -53.28
N THR A 23 1.61 51.31 -53.38
CA THR A 23 0.91 50.61 -52.29
C THR A 23 1.72 49.43 -51.74
N ARG A 24 2.69 49.69 -50.86
CA ARG A 24 3.41 48.64 -50.14
C ARG A 24 2.46 47.93 -49.17
N ASN A 25 1.90 46.81 -49.62
CA ASN A 25 1.00 45.94 -48.87
C ASN A 25 1.49 45.74 -47.42
N ARG A 26 0.80 46.37 -46.46
CA ARG A 26 0.95 46.10 -45.02
C ARG A 26 0.22 44.78 -44.72
N GLY A 27 0.79 43.69 -45.22
CA GLY A 27 0.24 42.34 -45.09
C GLY A 27 0.01 41.94 -43.63
N ILE A 28 -0.77 40.87 -43.44
CA ILE A 28 -1.27 40.43 -42.12
C ILE A 28 -0.15 40.31 -41.08
N LEU A 29 1.05 39.87 -41.48
CA LEU A 29 2.27 39.84 -40.64
C LEU A 29 2.65 41.18 -39.97
N ALA A 30 2.38 42.33 -40.61
CA ALA A 30 2.64 43.65 -40.02
C ALA A 30 1.62 44.00 -38.93
N ARG A 31 0.33 43.73 -39.17
CA ARG A 31 -0.73 43.88 -38.15
C ARG A 31 -0.56 42.89 -37.00
N LEU A 32 -0.17 41.64 -37.29
CA LEU A 32 0.20 40.63 -36.30
C LEU A 32 1.44 41.06 -35.49
N ARG A 33 2.47 41.67 -36.10
CA ARG A 33 3.59 42.26 -35.34
C ARG A 33 3.10 43.36 -34.39
N SER A 34 2.29 44.31 -34.86
CA SER A 34 1.73 45.35 -33.98
C SER A 34 0.92 44.75 -32.82
N TYR A 35 0.09 43.74 -33.08
CA TYR A 35 -0.65 43.01 -32.04
C TYR A 35 0.29 42.29 -31.05
N TYR A 36 1.30 41.56 -31.55
CA TYR A 36 2.31 40.88 -30.72
C TYR A 36 3.26 41.80 -29.94
N TYR A 37 3.34 43.09 -30.29
CA TYR A 37 4.09 44.09 -29.52
C TYR A 37 3.20 44.94 -28.59
N LEU A 38 1.90 45.05 -28.87
CA LEU A 38 0.91 45.65 -27.96
C LEU A 38 0.53 44.68 -26.82
N VAL A 39 0.46 43.38 -27.08
CA VAL A 39 0.28 42.35 -26.05
C VAL A 39 1.62 42.05 -25.39
N GLY A 40 2.02 42.90 -24.44
CA GLY A 40 3.28 42.82 -23.70
C GLY A 40 3.43 41.62 -22.75
N GLU A 41 2.40 40.78 -22.60
CA GLU A 41 2.30 39.71 -21.59
C GLU A 41 3.30 38.55 -21.74
N ARG A 42 4.07 38.48 -22.83
CA ARG A 42 4.97 37.32 -23.12
C ARG A 42 6.07 37.09 -22.07
N LYS A 43 6.27 38.04 -21.13
CA LYS A 43 7.13 37.88 -19.95
C LYS A 43 6.39 37.36 -18.70
N GLU A 44 5.12 37.70 -18.50
CA GLU A 44 4.39 37.37 -17.27
C GLU A 44 3.94 35.91 -17.24
N TRP A 45 3.32 35.40 -18.30
CA TRP A 45 2.86 34.00 -18.37
C TRP A 45 3.97 32.98 -18.07
N LYS A 46 5.22 33.26 -18.48
CA LYS A 46 6.37 32.43 -18.13
C LYS A 46 6.75 32.50 -16.65
N GLY A 47 6.57 33.66 -16.01
CA GLY A 47 6.72 33.81 -14.56
C GLY A 47 5.66 33.04 -13.76
N THR A 48 4.43 32.95 -14.28
CA THR A 48 3.33 32.22 -13.61
C THR A 48 3.45 30.69 -13.74
N LEU A 49 3.78 30.17 -14.92
CA LEU A 49 3.97 28.72 -15.11
C LEU A 49 5.20 28.18 -14.36
N PHE A 50 6.34 28.89 -14.40
CA PHE A 50 7.57 28.50 -13.71
C PHE A 50 7.67 29.09 -12.28
N SER A 51 6.52 29.33 -11.63
CA SER A 51 6.49 29.62 -10.21
C SER A 51 7.06 28.45 -9.41
N ILE A 52 7.91 28.76 -8.42
CA ILE A 52 8.54 27.77 -7.53
C ILE A 52 7.50 26.80 -6.93
N ARG A 53 6.33 27.33 -6.57
CA ARG A 53 5.21 26.51 -6.08
C ARG A 53 4.68 25.53 -7.12
N ARG A 54 4.51 25.93 -8.38
CA ARG A 54 4.01 25.03 -9.45
C ARG A 54 5.01 23.92 -9.77
N LEU A 55 6.30 24.20 -9.67
CA LEU A 55 7.36 23.19 -9.78
C LEU A 55 7.31 22.18 -8.62
N VAL A 56 7.06 22.64 -7.39
CA VAL A 56 6.88 21.76 -6.22
C VAL A 56 5.58 20.94 -6.30
N GLU A 57 4.46 21.53 -6.74
CA GLU A 57 3.21 20.80 -7.01
C GLU A 57 3.43 19.69 -8.07
N ALA A 58 4.11 20.00 -9.18
CA ALA A 58 4.42 19.01 -10.21
C ALA A 58 5.37 17.90 -9.71
N ALA A 59 6.40 18.25 -8.94
CA ALA A 59 7.31 17.27 -8.34
C ALA A 59 6.58 16.34 -7.36
N TRP A 60 5.63 16.86 -6.56
CA TRP A 60 4.77 16.05 -5.71
C TRP A 60 3.91 15.08 -6.51
N ILE A 61 3.29 15.50 -7.62
CA ILE A 61 2.47 14.61 -8.47
C ILE A 61 3.31 13.44 -9.00
N VAL A 62 4.55 13.71 -9.43
CA VAL A 62 5.50 12.67 -9.87
C VAL A 62 5.89 11.74 -8.72
N VAL A 63 6.17 12.27 -7.51
CA VAL A 63 6.53 11.48 -6.33
C VAL A 63 5.37 10.62 -5.82
N LEU A 64 4.15 11.13 -5.81
CA LEU A 64 2.96 10.36 -5.45
C LEU A 64 2.69 9.26 -6.49
N TRP A 65 2.77 9.56 -7.79
CA TRP A 65 2.63 8.51 -8.82
C TRP A 65 3.74 7.46 -8.73
N TRP A 66 4.96 7.88 -8.38
CA TRP A 66 6.06 6.95 -8.14
C TRP A 66 5.75 6.02 -6.96
N GLY A 67 5.49 6.55 -5.76
CA GLY A 67 5.25 5.77 -4.55
C GLY A 67 3.96 4.95 -4.61
N GLU A 68 2.83 5.59 -4.95
CA GLU A 68 1.51 4.93 -4.94
C GLU A 68 1.26 3.98 -6.12
N ARG A 69 2.06 4.04 -7.20
CA ARG A 69 1.85 3.18 -8.40
C ARG A 69 3.12 2.53 -8.93
N ARG A 70 4.18 3.30 -9.23
CA ARG A 70 5.38 2.71 -9.87
C ARG A 70 6.12 1.75 -8.94
N VAL A 71 6.27 2.04 -7.65
CA VAL A 71 7.05 1.17 -6.74
C VAL A 71 6.43 -0.22 -6.63
N PHE A 72 5.13 -0.33 -6.31
CA PHE A 72 4.37 -1.59 -6.27
C PHE A 72 4.50 -2.38 -7.57
N LYS A 73 4.22 -1.71 -8.71
CA LYS A 73 4.36 -2.31 -10.04
C LYS A 73 5.80 -2.82 -10.30
N SER A 74 6.82 -2.06 -9.89
CA SER A 74 8.24 -2.41 -10.14
C SER A 74 8.69 -3.62 -9.32
N ALA A 75 8.28 -3.69 -8.04
CA ALA A 75 8.64 -4.79 -7.16
C ALA A 75 8.07 -6.12 -7.67
N ILE A 76 6.79 -6.11 -8.05
CA ILE A 76 6.08 -7.31 -8.50
C ILE A 76 6.48 -7.72 -9.93
N GLU A 77 6.71 -6.76 -10.85
CA GLU A 77 7.24 -7.06 -12.19
C GLU A 77 8.70 -7.56 -12.17
N ALA A 78 9.46 -7.39 -11.08
CA ALA A 78 10.79 -7.99 -10.92
C ALA A 78 10.77 -9.49 -10.57
N CYS A 79 9.57 -10.05 -10.34
CA CYS A 79 9.35 -11.45 -9.98
C CYS A 79 8.62 -12.24 -11.08
N GLN A 80 8.52 -11.70 -12.31
CA GLN A 80 7.88 -12.39 -13.44
C GLN A 80 8.47 -13.79 -13.63
N TRP A 81 7.56 -14.77 -13.75
CA TRP A 81 7.85 -16.21 -13.80
C TRP A 81 8.92 -16.57 -14.82
N ASP A 82 8.74 -16.10 -16.06
CA ASP A 82 9.61 -16.35 -17.20
C ASP A 82 11.05 -15.79 -17.04
N GLY A 83 11.32 -15.07 -15.94
CA GLY A 83 12.64 -14.59 -15.55
C GLY A 83 13.35 -15.43 -14.48
N TRP A 84 12.79 -16.58 -14.09
CA TRP A 84 13.38 -17.49 -13.09
C TRP A 84 12.91 -18.95 -13.13
N GLU A 85 11.76 -19.25 -13.73
CA GLU A 85 11.36 -20.63 -14.01
C GLU A 85 12.34 -21.27 -15.02
N ASP A 86 12.87 -22.44 -14.68
CA ASP A 86 13.82 -23.20 -15.50
C ASP A 86 13.16 -24.54 -15.91
N TRP A 87 12.24 -24.46 -16.87
CA TRP A 87 11.48 -25.59 -17.40
C TRP A 87 11.67 -25.70 -18.93
N PRO A 88 11.38 -26.87 -19.54
CA PRO A 88 11.36 -27.03 -21.00
C PRO A 88 10.47 -25.99 -21.72
N GLU A 89 10.80 -25.66 -22.97
CA GLU A 89 10.08 -24.62 -23.75
C GLU A 89 8.60 -24.95 -24.01
N ASP A 90 8.19 -26.21 -23.90
CA ASP A 90 6.81 -26.69 -24.01
C ASP A 90 6.10 -26.88 -22.65
N ALA A 91 6.75 -26.53 -21.54
CA ALA A 91 6.19 -26.66 -20.21
C ALA A 91 5.06 -25.64 -19.95
N MET A 92 3.96 -26.13 -19.37
CA MET A 92 2.84 -25.33 -18.90
C MET A 92 2.73 -25.47 -17.37
N PRO A 93 3.60 -24.78 -16.60
CA PRO A 93 3.63 -24.91 -15.14
C PRO A 93 2.36 -24.35 -14.48
N HIS A 94 1.89 -25.02 -13.42
CA HIS A 94 0.82 -24.49 -12.59
C HIS A 94 1.41 -23.54 -11.54
N ARG A 95 1.19 -22.24 -11.77
CA ARG A 95 1.77 -21.14 -10.99
C ARG A 95 0.95 -20.82 -9.74
N VAL A 96 1.55 -21.00 -8.55
CA VAL A 96 0.94 -20.80 -7.22
C VAL A 96 1.63 -19.65 -6.49
N ILE A 97 0.86 -18.83 -5.78
CA ILE A 97 1.39 -17.81 -4.85
C ILE A 97 0.95 -18.11 -3.42
N LEU A 98 1.90 -18.03 -2.49
CA LEU A 98 1.71 -18.23 -1.05
C LEU A 98 1.85 -16.90 -0.32
N ILE A 99 0.88 -16.58 0.53
CA ILE A 99 0.80 -15.34 1.30
C ILE A 99 0.74 -15.71 2.78
N ALA A 100 1.76 -15.36 3.56
CA ALA A 100 1.77 -15.54 5.01
C ALA A 100 1.46 -14.23 5.74
N ASP A 101 0.91 -14.37 6.94
CA ASP A 101 0.77 -13.34 7.97
C ASP A 101 0.35 -11.95 7.45
N PRO A 102 -0.78 -11.83 6.70
CA PRO A 102 -1.32 -10.52 6.34
C PRO A 102 -1.82 -9.74 7.56
N GLN A 103 -2.16 -10.43 8.67
CA GLN A 103 -2.43 -9.90 10.01
C GLN A 103 -3.06 -8.51 9.99
N LEU A 104 -4.36 -8.47 9.67
CA LEU A 104 -5.13 -7.22 9.60
C LEU A 104 -5.03 -6.45 10.93
N VAL A 105 -4.38 -5.27 10.89
CA VAL A 105 -4.14 -4.43 12.06
C VAL A 105 -5.45 -3.97 12.69
N ASP A 106 -5.58 -4.11 13.99
CA ASP A 106 -6.82 -3.86 14.73
C ASP A 106 -6.52 -3.28 16.15
N PRO A 107 -7.51 -3.14 17.06
CA PRO A 107 -7.29 -2.65 18.42
C PRO A 107 -6.40 -3.55 19.31
N HIS A 108 -6.16 -4.82 18.95
CA HIS A 108 -5.25 -5.71 19.66
C HIS A 108 -3.78 -5.38 19.34
N THR A 109 -3.45 -5.18 18.05
CA THR A 109 -2.08 -4.96 17.53
C THR A 109 -1.25 -3.93 18.29
N TYR A 110 -1.90 -2.83 18.72
CA TYR A 110 -1.20 -1.70 19.32
C TYR A 110 -2.03 -1.05 20.44
N PRO A 111 -1.41 -0.63 21.56
CA PRO A 111 -2.08 0.06 22.68
C PRO A 111 -2.42 1.54 22.38
N ARG A 112 -2.73 1.86 21.12
CA ARG A 112 -3.11 3.20 20.63
C ARG A 112 -4.53 3.18 20.09
N ARG A 113 -5.22 4.31 20.18
CA ARG A 113 -6.66 4.44 19.88
C ARG A 113 -6.96 5.67 19.03
N GLY A 114 -8.19 5.73 18.52
CA GLY A 114 -8.68 6.86 17.73
C GLY A 114 -7.88 7.08 16.42
N PRO A 115 -7.72 8.33 15.96
CA PRO A 115 -7.22 8.63 14.61
C PRO A 115 -5.86 8.02 14.24
N LEU A 116 -4.96 7.79 15.21
CA LEU A 116 -3.66 7.18 14.95
C LEU A 116 -3.75 5.67 14.65
N LEU A 117 -4.71 4.97 15.27
CA LEU A 117 -5.01 3.58 14.92
C LEU A 117 -5.71 3.55 13.56
N SER A 118 -6.78 4.34 13.37
CA SER A 118 -7.53 4.40 12.11
C SER A 118 -6.65 4.73 10.90
N ALA A 119 -5.68 5.64 11.05
CA ALA A 119 -4.70 5.93 10.01
C ALA A 119 -3.77 4.75 9.72
N THR A 120 -3.37 3.98 10.75
CA THR A 120 -2.53 2.80 10.56
C THR A 120 -3.27 1.73 9.76
N ILE A 121 -4.48 1.36 10.20
CA ILE A 121 -5.35 0.38 9.53
C ILE A 121 -5.53 0.78 8.05
N PHE A 122 -5.85 2.06 7.80
CA PHE A 122 -5.99 2.58 6.44
C PHE A 122 -4.73 2.41 5.58
N TYR A 123 -3.53 2.72 6.10
CA TYR A 123 -2.28 2.56 5.33
C TYR A 123 -1.78 1.10 5.24
N THR A 124 -2.18 0.20 6.14
CA THR A 124 -1.91 -1.25 6.00
C THR A 124 -2.85 -1.89 4.99
N ASP A 125 -4.15 -1.61 5.06
CA ASP A 125 -5.14 -2.11 4.10
C ASP A 125 -4.82 -1.64 2.67
N GLN A 126 -4.52 -0.34 2.48
CA GLN A 126 -4.13 0.22 1.19
C GLN A 126 -2.84 -0.38 0.63
N TYR A 127 -1.87 -0.74 1.48
CA TYR A 127 -0.65 -1.42 1.06
C TYR A 127 -0.94 -2.86 0.60
N MET A 128 -1.74 -3.59 1.38
CA MET A 128 -2.00 -5.00 1.14
C MET A 128 -2.93 -5.23 -0.06
N SER A 129 -4.06 -4.51 -0.15
CA SER A 129 -4.95 -4.56 -1.32
C SER A 129 -4.19 -4.21 -2.60
N ARG A 130 -3.39 -3.14 -2.58
CA ARG A 130 -2.58 -2.75 -3.73
C ARG A 130 -1.53 -3.77 -4.12
N SER A 131 -0.83 -4.35 -3.15
CA SER A 131 0.13 -5.43 -3.40
C SER A 131 -0.56 -6.65 -4.00
N TYR A 132 -1.68 -7.08 -3.40
CA TYR A 132 -2.43 -8.26 -3.80
C TYR A 132 -3.06 -8.12 -5.19
N GLU A 133 -3.77 -7.04 -5.49
CA GLU A 133 -4.32 -6.87 -6.85
C GLU A 133 -3.21 -6.61 -7.88
N THR A 134 -2.09 -5.97 -7.51
CA THR A 134 -0.95 -5.84 -8.43
C THR A 134 -0.31 -7.21 -8.72
N ILE A 135 -0.20 -8.10 -7.73
CA ILE A 135 0.19 -9.51 -7.93
C ILE A 135 -0.78 -10.18 -8.92
N GLN A 136 -2.09 -10.04 -8.68
CA GLN A 136 -3.11 -10.65 -9.52
C GLN A 136 -3.11 -10.07 -10.96
N GLU A 137 -2.96 -8.76 -11.15
CA GLU A 137 -2.82 -8.15 -12.48
C GLU A 137 -1.53 -8.60 -13.21
N ARG A 138 -0.39 -8.61 -12.50
CA ARG A 138 0.95 -8.67 -13.12
C ARG A 138 1.45 -10.09 -13.28
N LEU A 139 1.27 -10.93 -12.27
CA LEU A 139 1.78 -12.31 -12.22
C LEU A 139 0.71 -13.34 -12.58
N SER A 140 -0.58 -13.00 -12.47
CA SER A 140 -1.71 -13.84 -12.90
C SER A 140 -1.63 -15.32 -12.46
N PRO A 141 -1.44 -15.63 -11.17
CA PRO A 141 -1.32 -16.99 -10.68
C PRO A 141 -2.59 -17.83 -10.90
N SER A 142 -2.43 -19.12 -11.14
CA SER A 142 -3.52 -20.10 -11.22
C SER A 142 -4.14 -20.38 -9.83
N THR A 143 -3.34 -20.25 -8.77
CA THR A 143 -3.78 -20.45 -7.38
C THR A 143 -3.10 -19.47 -6.43
N THR A 144 -3.83 -18.97 -5.44
CA THR A 144 -3.29 -18.22 -4.32
C THR A 144 -3.73 -18.88 -3.02
N VAL A 145 -2.79 -19.19 -2.12
CA VAL A 145 -3.07 -19.78 -0.80
C VAL A 145 -2.56 -18.84 0.29
N PHE A 146 -3.37 -18.63 1.31
CA PHE A 146 -2.98 -17.93 2.54
C PHE A 146 -2.51 -18.95 3.59
N LEU A 147 -1.42 -18.66 4.29
CA LEU A 147 -0.75 -19.55 5.24
C LEU A 147 -1.08 -19.20 6.72
N GLY A 148 -2.35 -18.90 7.01
CA GLY A 148 -2.80 -18.46 8.33
C GLY A 148 -2.54 -16.98 8.63
N ASP A 149 -2.92 -16.60 9.85
CA ASP A 149 -2.83 -15.27 10.43
C ASP A 149 -3.46 -14.19 9.56
N LEU A 150 -4.74 -14.43 9.23
CA LEU A 150 -5.58 -13.54 8.42
C LEU A 150 -5.92 -12.25 9.19
N PHE A 151 -6.12 -12.38 10.50
CA PHE A 151 -6.35 -11.29 11.45
C PHE A 151 -5.22 -11.22 12.48
N ASP A 152 -5.17 -10.16 13.28
CA ASP A 152 -4.25 -10.06 14.42
C ASP A 152 -4.95 -10.35 15.78
N GLY A 153 -6.11 -9.73 16.02
CA GLY A 153 -6.97 -10.05 17.17
C GLY A 153 -8.01 -11.16 16.92
N GLY A 154 -7.91 -11.92 15.82
CA GLY A 154 -8.97 -12.84 15.34
C GLY A 154 -9.48 -13.85 16.38
N ARG A 155 -8.56 -14.39 17.18
CA ARG A 155 -8.80 -15.31 18.30
C ARG A 155 -9.43 -14.65 19.54
N GLU A 156 -9.28 -13.34 19.68
CA GLU A 156 -9.64 -12.58 20.89
C GLU A 156 -11.11 -12.16 20.89
N TRP A 157 -11.61 -11.80 19.71
CA TRP A 157 -12.94 -11.25 19.47
C TRP A 157 -14.05 -12.31 19.61
N THR A 158 -14.42 -12.72 20.82
CA THR A 158 -15.53 -13.67 21.09
C THR A 158 -16.24 -13.38 22.41
N HIS A 159 -17.52 -13.73 22.51
CA HIS A 159 -18.26 -13.74 23.77
C HIS A 159 -17.90 -14.91 24.72
N GLU A 160 -17.10 -15.89 24.29
CA GLU A 160 -16.74 -17.08 25.09
C GLU A 160 -15.78 -16.77 26.26
N GLN A 161 -16.28 -16.92 27.48
CA GLN A 161 -15.54 -16.69 28.74
C GLN A 161 -14.98 -17.98 29.38
N SER A 162 -15.57 -19.16 29.12
CA SER A 162 -15.01 -20.46 29.50
C SER A 162 -15.40 -21.56 28.49
N SER A 163 -14.75 -22.74 28.55
CA SER A 163 -14.90 -23.79 27.52
C SER A 163 -16.25 -24.50 27.60
N LEU A 164 -16.96 -24.54 26.47
CA LEU A 164 -18.23 -25.26 26.34
C LEU A 164 -18.03 -26.77 26.54
N TYR A 165 -16.98 -27.38 26.00
CA TYR A 165 -16.64 -28.79 26.26
C TYR A 165 -16.43 -29.07 27.75
N ALA A 166 -15.77 -28.17 28.48
CA ALA A 166 -15.60 -28.32 29.93
C ALA A 166 -16.95 -28.28 30.68
N GLN A 167 -17.82 -27.32 30.33
CA GLN A 167 -19.18 -27.23 30.87
C GLN A 167 -20.02 -28.48 30.55
N ASP A 168 -20.07 -28.89 29.28
CA ASP A 168 -20.79 -30.09 28.79
C ASP A 168 -20.40 -31.34 29.59
N HIS A 169 -19.09 -31.55 29.79
CA HIS A 169 -18.53 -32.77 30.39
C HIS A 169 -18.28 -32.66 31.90
N HIS A 170 -18.76 -31.58 32.54
CA HIS A 170 -18.62 -31.32 33.97
C HIS A 170 -17.16 -31.35 34.46
N LEU A 171 -16.23 -30.92 33.60
CA LEU A 171 -14.81 -30.79 33.90
C LEU A 171 -14.56 -29.49 34.67
N HIS A 172 -13.62 -29.52 35.61
CA HIS A 172 -13.19 -28.29 36.30
C HIS A 172 -12.49 -27.36 35.31
N GLU A 173 -12.77 -26.05 35.34
CA GLU A 173 -12.23 -25.10 34.35
C GLU A 173 -10.69 -25.06 34.34
N ASP A 174 -10.04 -25.33 35.48
CA ASP A 174 -8.58 -25.50 35.61
C ASP A 174 -7.98 -26.58 34.68
N LEU A 175 -8.79 -27.53 34.17
CA LEU A 175 -8.36 -28.60 33.26
C LEU A 175 -8.31 -28.12 31.80
N ILE A 176 -9.10 -27.11 31.44
CA ILE A 176 -9.13 -26.47 30.11
C ILE A 176 -9.14 -24.94 30.30
N PRO A 177 -8.06 -24.36 30.85
CA PRO A 177 -8.03 -22.95 31.22
C PRO A 177 -7.93 -22.07 29.98
N ILE A 178 -9.00 -21.34 29.66
CA ILE A 178 -8.92 -20.22 28.71
C ILE A 178 -8.06 -19.14 29.36
N THR A 179 -6.88 -18.91 28.79
CA THR A 179 -5.98 -17.85 29.24
C THR A 179 -6.35 -16.54 28.54
N GLU A 180 -6.30 -15.42 29.28
CA GLU A 180 -6.45 -14.07 28.73
C GLU A 180 -5.08 -13.46 28.38
N ASP A 181 -5.01 -12.62 27.34
CA ASP A 181 -3.74 -11.99 26.93
C ASP A 181 -3.18 -11.08 28.03
N PRO A 182 -2.01 -11.40 28.62
CA PRO A 182 -1.39 -10.56 29.65
C PRO A 182 -0.91 -9.19 29.12
N ARG A 183 -0.89 -8.99 27.79
CA ARG A 183 -0.56 -7.71 27.13
C ARG A 183 -1.80 -6.97 26.62
N GLY A 184 -2.98 -7.58 26.71
CA GLY A 184 -4.21 -7.06 26.12
C GLY A 184 -4.60 -5.69 26.70
N ALA A 185 -4.87 -4.72 25.82
CA ALA A 185 -5.38 -3.41 26.23
C ALA A 185 -6.77 -3.56 26.89
N LYS A 186 -7.04 -2.82 27.97
CA LYS A 186 -8.21 -3.08 28.85
C LYS A 186 -9.58 -3.05 28.18
N ASP A 187 -9.68 -2.41 27.02
CA ASP A 187 -10.88 -2.31 26.17
C ASP A 187 -11.02 -3.48 25.16
N TRP A 188 -10.11 -4.46 25.14
CA TRP A 188 -10.23 -5.62 24.23
C TRP A 188 -11.53 -6.41 24.46
N LYS A 189 -12.03 -6.42 25.71
CA LYS A 189 -13.28 -7.10 26.11
C LYS A 189 -14.56 -6.40 25.66
N ASP A 190 -14.48 -5.18 25.14
CA ASP A 190 -15.62 -4.47 24.54
C ASP A 190 -15.95 -5.00 23.13
N TYR A 191 -14.98 -5.69 22.50
CA TYR A 191 -15.09 -6.28 21.17
C TYR A 191 -15.49 -7.76 21.25
N ASN A 192 -16.16 -8.25 20.21
CA ASN A 192 -16.81 -9.57 20.18
C ASN A 192 -17.03 -10.05 18.74
N ASP A 193 -17.81 -11.11 18.55
CA ASP A 193 -18.20 -11.69 17.26
C ASP A 193 -18.66 -10.68 16.21
N ASN A 194 -19.36 -9.60 16.61
CA ASN A 194 -19.77 -8.56 15.66
C ASN A 194 -18.58 -7.78 15.10
N TYR A 195 -17.54 -7.55 15.90
CA TYR A 195 -16.30 -6.93 15.46
C TYR A 195 -15.51 -7.88 14.54
N TRP A 196 -15.42 -9.17 14.91
CA TRP A 196 -14.84 -10.20 14.04
C TRP A 196 -15.55 -10.27 12.68
N MET A 197 -16.88 -10.12 12.65
CA MET A 197 -17.65 -10.08 11.40
C MET A 197 -17.35 -8.85 10.52
N ASP A 198 -16.99 -7.70 11.10
CA ASP A 198 -16.54 -6.53 10.34
C ASP A 198 -15.08 -6.66 9.89
N GLU A 199 -14.20 -7.27 10.70
CA GLU A 199 -12.85 -7.67 10.29
C GLU A 199 -12.89 -8.67 9.11
N TYR A 200 -13.75 -9.69 9.16
CA TYR A 200 -13.96 -10.64 8.06
C TYR A 200 -14.42 -9.94 6.76
N ARG A 201 -15.34 -8.98 6.86
CA ARG A 201 -15.75 -8.14 5.71
C ARG A 201 -14.59 -7.29 5.20
N ARG A 202 -13.74 -6.76 6.08
CA ARG A 202 -12.52 -6.01 5.71
C ARG A 202 -11.51 -6.91 4.99
N PHE A 203 -11.27 -8.12 5.49
CA PHE A 203 -10.40 -9.12 4.85
C PHE A 203 -10.87 -9.48 3.43
N LEU A 204 -12.17 -9.71 3.23
CA LEU A 204 -12.72 -9.95 1.90
C LEU A 204 -12.63 -8.73 0.97
N LYS A 205 -12.63 -7.50 1.50
CA LYS A 205 -12.41 -6.27 0.72
C LYS A 205 -10.93 -6.07 0.35
N VAL A 206 -9.99 -6.33 1.27
CA VAL A 206 -8.54 -6.19 1.05
C VAL A 206 -8.02 -7.29 0.12
N PHE A 207 -8.54 -8.52 0.24
CA PHE A 207 -8.13 -9.69 -0.52
C PHE A 207 -9.30 -10.28 -1.32
N PRO A 208 -9.83 -9.61 -2.36
CA PRO A 208 -10.95 -10.13 -3.16
C PRO A 208 -10.59 -11.44 -3.89
N SER A 209 -11.58 -12.30 -4.12
CA SER A 209 -11.40 -13.50 -4.95
C SER A 209 -11.45 -13.13 -6.43
N TRP A 210 -10.52 -13.63 -7.24
CA TRP A 210 -10.40 -13.26 -8.65
C TRP A 210 -11.08 -14.28 -9.59
N PRO A 211 -11.81 -13.86 -10.64
CA PRO A 211 -12.43 -14.77 -11.60
C PRO A 211 -11.42 -15.74 -12.24
N TYR A 212 -11.84 -16.99 -12.45
CA TYR A 212 -11.04 -18.07 -13.04
C TYR A 212 -9.76 -18.45 -12.29
N ARG A 213 -9.61 -18.04 -11.02
CA ARG A 213 -8.44 -18.37 -10.18
C ARG A 213 -8.86 -18.96 -8.85
N ARG A 214 -8.09 -19.93 -8.35
CA ARG A 214 -8.37 -20.58 -7.06
C ARG A 214 -7.76 -19.75 -5.94
N THR A 215 -8.59 -19.13 -5.09
CA THR A 215 -8.13 -18.46 -3.86
C THR A 215 -8.49 -19.32 -2.66
N VAL A 216 -7.51 -19.71 -1.85
CA VAL A 216 -7.68 -20.57 -0.67
C VAL A 216 -7.26 -19.78 0.57
N LYS A 217 -8.17 -19.66 1.53
CA LYS A 217 -8.04 -18.85 2.76
C LYS A 217 -8.38 -19.67 4.01
N THR A 218 -8.20 -20.98 3.93
CA THR A 218 -8.76 -21.92 4.93
C THR A 218 -7.75 -22.40 5.94
N LEU A 219 -6.44 -22.24 5.69
CA LEU A 219 -5.41 -22.54 6.68
C LEU A 219 -5.47 -21.45 7.78
N PRO A 220 -5.69 -21.79 9.05
CA PRO A 220 -5.66 -20.85 10.16
C PRO A 220 -4.25 -20.65 10.68
N GLY A 221 -3.99 -19.51 11.32
CA GLY A 221 -2.83 -19.30 12.18
C GLY A 221 -3.17 -19.07 13.65
N ASN A 222 -2.16 -18.82 14.48
CA ASN A 222 -2.39 -18.62 15.93
C ASN A 222 -3.16 -17.34 16.24
N HIS A 223 -3.10 -16.30 15.40
CA HIS A 223 -3.91 -15.09 15.56
C HIS A 223 -5.35 -15.26 15.06
N ASP A 224 -5.64 -16.27 14.25
CA ASP A 224 -7.01 -16.63 13.86
C ASP A 224 -7.75 -17.45 14.93
N LEU A 225 -7.07 -18.45 15.55
CA LEU A 225 -7.68 -19.44 16.44
C LEU A 225 -7.18 -19.44 17.89
N GLY A 226 -5.97 -18.95 18.14
CA GLY A 226 -5.15 -19.32 19.30
C GLY A 226 -4.24 -20.52 18.99
N MET A 227 -3.49 -20.98 20.00
CA MET A 227 -2.57 -22.12 19.85
C MET A 227 -2.88 -23.24 20.86
N GLY A 228 -3.07 -24.46 20.34
CA GLY A 228 -3.25 -25.67 21.13
C GLY A 228 -4.33 -25.58 22.20
N ASN A 229 -3.95 -25.82 23.46
CA ASN A 229 -4.86 -25.79 24.62
C ASN A 229 -5.45 -24.40 24.93
N GLY A 230 -4.99 -23.33 24.25
CA GLY A 230 -5.58 -22.00 24.32
C GLY A 230 -6.65 -21.70 23.25
N ILE A 231 -6.90 -22.61 22.30
CA ILE A 231 -7.94 -22.42 21.26
C ILE A 231 -9.34 -22.49 21.89
N ARG A 232 -10.28 -21.70 21.36
CA ARG A 232 -11.69 -21.68 21.79
C ARG A 232 -12.60 -22.33 20.75
N GLU A 233 -13.64 -23.03 21.22
CA GLU A 233 -14.56 -23.82 20.39
C GLU A 233 -15.33 -22.94 19.39
N GLY A 234 -16.05 -21.92 19.87
CA GLY A 234 -16.80 -20.99 19.03
C GLY A 234 -15.91 -20.15 18.11
N VAL A 235 -14.68 -19.81 18.52
CA VAL A 235 -13.68 -19.17 17.63
C VAL A 235 -13.33 -20.09 16.45
N LYS A 236 -13.05 -21.38 16.72
CA LYS A 236 -12.75 -22.38 15.69
C LYS A 236 -13.95 -22.63 14.78
N ASP A 237 -15.12 -22.88 15.34
CA ASP A 237 -16.33 -23.14 14.56
C ASP A 237 -16.77 -21.91 13.75
N ARG A 238 -16.56 -20.68 14.26
CA ARG A 238 -16.76 -19.44 13.51
C ARG A 238 -15.79 -19.33 12.33
N PHE A 239 -14.49 -19.51 12.54
CA PHE A 239 -13.50 -19.48 11.45
C PHE A 239 -13.86 -20.51 10.37
N ARG A 240 -14.12 -21.76 10.78
CA ARG A 240 -14.54 -22.86 9.91
C ARG A 240 -15.84 -22.58 9.16
N THR A 241 -16.81 -21.92 9.78
CA THR A 241 -18.10 -21.55 9.14
C THR A 241 -17.92 -20.54 8.00
N TYR A 242 -16.97 -19.61 8.13
CA TYR A 242 -16.79 -18.52 7.14
C TYR A 242 -15.69 -18.79 6.10
N PHE A 243 -14.63 -19.51 6.47
CA PHE A 243 -13.52 -19.84 5.56
C PHE A 243 -13.60 -21.27 5.01
N GLY A 244 -14.21 -22.21 5.75
CA GLY A 244 -14.28 -23.64 5.42
C GLY A 244 -13.29 -24.49 6.23
N GLU A 245 -13.18 -25.77 5.88
CA GLU A 245 -12.36 -26.74 6.61
C GLU A 245 -10.87 -26.35 6.67
N THR A 246 -10.31 -26.40 7.89
CA THR A 246 -8.98 -25.88 8.22
C THR A 246 -7.84 -26.78 7.74
N SER A 247 -8.02 -28.10 7.87
CA SER A 247 -7.18 -29.12 7.23
C SER A 247 -7.86 -29.65 5.97
N ARG A 248 -7.14 -29.75 4.84
CA ARG A 248 -7.70 -30.23 3.57
C ARG A 248 -6.64 -30.57 2.51
N VAL A 249 -6.97 -31.46 1.59
CA VAL A 249 -6.21 -31.69 0.35
C VAL A 249 -6.66 -30.73 -0.76
N LEU A 250 -5.71 -30.28 -1.59
CA LEU A 250 -5.93 -29.59 -2.85
C LEU A 250 -5.05 -30.22 -3.95
N GLU A 251 -5.64 -30.60 -5.09
CA GLU A 251 -4.84 -30.91 -6.29
C GLU A 251 -4.52 -29.62 -7.07
N ALA A 252 -3.28 -29.50 -7.55
CA ALA A 252 -2.82 -28.39 -8.38
C ALA A 252 -1.59 -28.82 -9.21
N GLY A 253 -1.61 -28.66 -10.54
CA GLY A 253 -0.45 -28.97 -11.39
C GLY A 253 0.12 -30.39 -11.24
N ASN A 254 -0.75 -31.39 -11.09
CA ASN A 254 -0.39 -32.79 -10.78
C ASN A 254 0.41 -32.98 -9.46
N HIS A 255 0.32 -32.02 -8.54
CA HIS A 255 0.83 -32.13 -7.17
C HIS A 255 -0.32 -32.19 -6.17
N THR A 256 -0.06 -32.84 -5.04
CA THR A 256 -1.00 -32.92 -3.92
C THR A 256 -0.57 -31.94 -2.83
N ILE A 257 -1.33 -30.87 -2.66
CA ILE A 257 -1.06 -29.84 -1.65
C ILE A 257 -1.93 -30.11 -0.42
N VAL A 258 -1.30 -30.44 0.70
CA VAL A 258 -1.95 -30.70 1.99
C VAL A 258 -1.91 -29.44 2.85
N LEU A 259 -3.07 -28.89 3.20
CA LEU A 259 -3.21 -27.86 4.23
C LEU A 259 -3.47 -28.57 5.57
N ILE A 260 -2.77 -28.15 6.63
CA ILE A 260 -2.93 -28.77 7.95
C ILE A 260 -3.07 -27.73 9.09
N ASP A 261 -4.13 -27.88 9.89
CA ASP A 261 -4.43 -27.11 11.09
C ASP A 261 -3.48 -27.52 12.23
N SER A 262 -2.22 -27.08 12.12
CA SER A 262 -1.15 -27.43 13.06
C SER A 262 -1.32 -26.78 14.44
N VAL A 263 -2.11 -25.70 14.53
CA VAL A 263 -2.50 -25.06 15.79
C VAL A 263 -3.53 -25.89 16.55
N SER A 264 -4.56 -26.45 15.89
CA SER A 264 -5.51 -27.38 16.52
C SER A 264 -4.88 -28.75 16.82
N LEU A 265 -3.96 -29.25 15.99
CA LEU A 265 -3.18 -30.46 16.28
C LEU A 265 -2.23 -30.30 17.48
N SER A 266 -1.95 -29.08 17.91
CA SER A 266 -1.18 -28.79 19.11
C SER A 266 -2.04 -28.75 20.39
N ASN A 267 -3.33 -29.09 20.31
CA ASN A 267 -4.23 -29.27 21.45
C ASN A 267 -4.24 -30.74 21.90
N ASP A 268 -4.18 -30.99 23.21
CA ASP A 268 -4.26 -32.33 23.80
C ASP A 268 -5.40 -32.50 24.84
N ASN A 269 -6.13 -31.43 25.15
CA ASN A 269 -7.14 -31.41 26.22
C ASN A 269 -8.61 -31.34 25.78
N ASN A 270 -8.90 -30.97 24.52
CA ASN A 270 -10.26 -30.79 24.02
C ASN A 270 -10.45 -31.50 22.65
N PRO A 271 -11.17 -32.64 22.60
CA PRO A 271 -11.34 -33.41 21.38
C PRO A 271 -12.13 -32.67 20.28
N LYS A 272 -13.02 -31.72 20.60
CA LYS A 272 -13.67 -30.87 19.57
C LYS A 272 -12.63 -30.02 18.81
N ILE A 273 -11.51 -29.70 19.46
CA ILE A 273 -10.40 -28.93 18.89
C ILE A 273 -9.47 -29.85 18.10
N TYR A 274 -8.87 -30.89 18.70
CA TYR A 274 -7.88 -31.69 17.97
C TYR A 274 -8.46 -32.72 16.99
N LEU A 275 -9.59 -33.39 17.29
CA LEU A 275 -10.05 -34.54 16.48
C LEU A 275 -10.27 -34.22 15.00
N PRO A 276 -10.95 -33.13 14.59
CA PRO A 276 -11.17 -32.88 13.16
C PRO A 276 -9.89 -32.72 12.33
N ALA A 277 -8.81 -32.21 12.94
CA ALA A 277 -7.50 -32.12 12.29
C ALA A 277 -6.70 -33.44 12.41
N ARG A 278 -6.91 -34.19 13.49
CA ARG A 278 -6.32 -35.49 13.75
C ARG A 278 -6.86 -36.58 12.83
N ASP A 279 -8.17 -36.70 12.71
CA ASP A 279 -8.85 -37.67 11.84
C ASP A 279 -8.48 -37.43 10.36
N PHE A 280 -8.30 -36.17 9.97
CA PHE A 280 -7.73 -35.81 8.67
C PHE A 280 -6.28 -36.29 8.52
N LEU A 281 -5.39 -35.96 9.46
CA LEU A 281 -3.98 -36.38 9.43
C LEU A 281 -3.84 -37.91 9.43
N ASP A 282 -4.68 -38.61 10.19
CA ASP A 282 -4.62 -40.06 10.35
C ASP A 282 -5.24 -40.80 9.15
N SER A 283 -6.11 -40.15 8.36
CA SER A 283 -6.64 -40.66 7.08
C SER A 283 -5.86 -40.23 5.83
N LEU A 284 -4.91 -39.30 5.94
CA LEU A 284 -4.06 -38.88 4.81
C LEU A 284 -3.35 -40.03 4.09
N PRO A 285 -2.78 -41.06 4.75
CA PRO A 285 -2.13 -42.17 4.05
C PRO A 285 -3.08 -42.88 3.08
N ASP A 286 -4.33 -43.15 3.50
CA ASP A 286 -5.34 -43.77 2.64
C ASP A 286 -5.76 -42.84 1.50
N LEU A 287 -6.01 -41.55 1.80
CA LEU A 287 -6.35 -40.52 0.82
C LEU A 287 -5.26 -40.26 -0.23
N LEU A 288 -3.99 -40.52 0.10
CA LEU A 288 -2.85 -40.38 -0.77
C LEU A 288 -2.54 -41.67 -1.57
N THR A 289 -3.08 -42.82 -1.18
CA THR A 289 -2.98 -44.04 -2.00
C THR A 289 -3.98 -44.03 -3.16
N PRO A 290 -3.55 -44.33 -4.41
CA PRO A 290 -4.50 -44.48 -5.51
C PRO A 290 -5.43 -45.68 -5.24
N PRO A 291 -6.73 -45.58 -5.55
CA PRO A 291 -7.67 -46.67 -5.27
C PRO A 291 -7.25 -47.94 -6.01
N LEU A 292 -7.14 -49.04 -5.27
CA LEU A 292 -6.85 -50.36 -5.82
C LEU A 292 -7.88 -50.67 -6.93
N PRO A 293 -7.47 -51.08 -8.14
CA PRO A 293 -8.41 -51.25 -9.25
C PRO A 293 -9.45 -52.31 -8.91
N THR A 294 -10.68 -51.85 -8.65
CA THR A 294 -11.82 -52.72 -8.37
C THR A 294 -12.11 -53.56 -9.61
N PRO A 295 -12.12 -54.90 -9.51
CA PRO A 295 -12.56 -55.74 -10.60
C PRO A 295 -14.03 -55.43 -10.89
N LEU A 296 -14.29 -54.74 -12.01
CA LEU A 296 -15.64 -54.63 -12.54
C LEU A 296 -16.18 -56.07 -12.75
N PRO A 297 -17.45 -56.34 -12.40
CA PRO A 297 -18.06 -57.65 -12.59
C PRO A 297 -18.34 -57.89 -14.08
N HIS A 298 -17.28 -58.12 -14.85
CA HIS A 298 -17.34 -58.55 -16.23
C HIS A 298 -17.89 -59.98 -16.28
N ILE A 299 -19.09 -60.14 -16.81
CA ILE A 299 -19.58 -61.46 -17.21
C ILE A 299 -18.69 -61.94 -18.35
N ILE A 300 -18.00 -63.06 -18.15
CA ILE A 300 -17.21 -63.71 -19.19
C ILE A 300 -18.17 -64.45 -20.12
N GLU A 301 -18.52 -63.82 -21.24
CA GLU A 301 -18.85 -64.61 -22.43
C GLU A 301 -17.53 -65.16 -23.01
N GLU A 302 -17.50 -66.46 -23.33
CA GLU A 302 -16.30 -67.16 -23.81
C GLU A 302 -15.97 -66.79 -25.26
N ALA A 303 -15.43 -65.59 -25.47
CA ALA A 303 -14.82 -65.19 -26.73
C ALA A 303 -13.59 -66.08 -27.02
N ALA A 304 -13.69 -66.93 -28.03
CA ALA A 304 -12.80 -68.08 -28.26
C ALA A 304 -11.36 -67.75 -28.76
N ASN A 305 -10.79 -66.61 -28.39
CA ASN A 305 -9.39 -66.27 -28.61
C ASN A 305 -8.83 -65.52 -27.39
N PRO A 306 -7.71 -65.97 -26.78
CA PRO A 306 -7.07 -65.22 -25.71
C PRO A 306 -6.47 -63.93 -26.28
N LEU A 307 -7.05 -62.79 -25.90
CA LEU A 307 -6.42 -61.49 -26.09
C LEU A 307 -5.05 -61.46 -25.38
N PRO A 308 -4.04 -60.76 -25.91
CA PRO A 308 -2.78 -60.59 -25.21
C PRO A 308 -3.06 -59.93 -23.86
N SER A 309 -2.43 -60.45 -22.80
CA SER A 309 -2.57 -59.89 -21.45
C SER A 309 -2.29 -58.39 -21.46
N PRO A 310 -3.08 -57.55 -20.77
CA PRO A 310 -2.76 -56.14 -20.64
C PRO A 310 -1.33 -55.98 -20.09
N PRO A 311 -0.58 -54.94 -20.52
CA PRO A 311 0.75 -54.71 -19.98
C PRO A 311 0.67 -54.62 -18.46
N LYS A 312 1.71 -55.12 -17.78
CA LYS A 312 1.82 -54.93 -16.33
C LYS A 312 1.68 -53.44 -16.06
N GLN A 313 0.78 -53.08 -15.15
CA GLN A 313 0.54 -51.70 -14.79
C GLN A 313 1.70 -51.26 -13.90
N ASP A 314 2.76 -50.79 -14.55
CA ASP A 314 3.93 -50.22 -13.89
C ASP A 314 3.47 -49.11 -12.93
N SER A 315 4.22 -48.97 -11.83
CA SER A 315 3.84 -48.25 -10.60
C SER A 315 2.93 -47.04 -10.85
N ILE A 316 1.69 -47.10 -10.32
CA ILE A 316 0.76 -45.96 -10.35
C ILE A 316 1.43 -44.81 -9.57
N PHE A 317 1.94 -43.83 -10.29
CA PHE A 317 2.71 -42.73 -9.73
C PHE A 317 1.83 -41.88 -8.80
N GLN A 318 2.20 -41.80 -7.52
CA GLN A 318 1.60 -40.83 -6.60
C GLN A 318 2.08 -39.43 -6.97
N ASN A 319 1.14 -38.48 -7.07
CA ASN A 319 1.44 -37.06 -7.24
C ASN A 319 2.35 -36.57 -6.11
N PRO A 320 3.41 -35.76 -6.38
CA PRO A 320 4.30 -35.28 -5.32
C PRO A 320 3.57 -34.44 -4.27
N THR A 321 3.78 -34.75 -2.98
CA THR A 321 3.12 -34.04 -1.88
C THR A 321 3.88 -32.77 -1.47
N ILE A 322 3.13 -31.69 -1.30
CA ILE A 322 3.55 -30.41 -0.73
C ILE A 322 2.74 -30.15 0.54
N LEU A 323 3.39 -29.78 1.63
CA LEU A 323 2.75 -29.45 2.90
C LEU A 323 2.65 -27.94 3.12
N LEU A 324 1.47 -27.45 3.49
CA LEU A 324 1.23 -26.09 3.95
C LEU A 324 0.77 -26.13 5.41
N THR A 325 1.53 -25.49 6.29
CA THR A 325 1.24 -25.26 7.71
C THR A 325 1.27 -23.75 7.97
N HIS A 326 0.68 -23.27 9.07
CA HIS A 326 1.00 -21.95 9.59
C HIS A 326 2.30 -22.03 10.40
N VAL A 327 2.24 -22.60 11.61
CA VAL A 327 3.43 -22.74 12.48
C VAL A 327 4.51 -23.58 11.79
N PRO A 328 5.77 -23.09 11.72
CA PRO A 328 6.90 -23.80 11.11
C PRO A 328 7.22 -25.16 11.77
N LEU A 329 7.85 -26.08 11.04
CA LEU A 329 8.22 -27.39 11.62
C LEU A 329 9.38 -27.26 12.60
N TYR A 330 9.44 -28.20 13.56
CA TYR A 330 10.53 -28.29 14.52
C TYR A 330 11.89 -28.38 13.83
N ARG A 331 12.81 -27.50 14.25
CA ARG A 331 14.23 -27.50 13.86
C ARG A 331 15.08 -27.40 15.13
N PRO A 332 16.35 -27.88 15.12
CA PRO A 332 17.28 -27.64 16.21
C PRO A 332 17.44 -26.14 16.52
N ALA A 333 17.83 -25.82 17.76
CA ALA A 333 18.21 -24.45 18.10
C ALA A 333 19.39 -23.99 17.21
N ASP A 334 19.45 -22.69 16.96
CA ASP A 334 20.48 -22.04 16.15
C ASP A 334 20.58 -22.49 14.68
N THR A 335 19.56 -23.17 14.15
CA THR A 335 19.47 -23.55 12.73
C THR A 335 19.44 -22.29 11.83
N PRO A 336 20.38 -22.13 10.88
CA PRO A 336 20.46 -20.93 10.04
C PRO A 336 19.39 -20.91 8.95
N CYS A 337 18.74 -19.76 8.78
CA CYS A 337 17.58 -19.53 7.91
C CYS A 337 17.89 -19.16 6.45
N GLY A 338 19.13 -19.38 5.99
CA GLY A 338 19.59 -18.94 4.66
C GLY A 338 19.82 -17.42 4.53
N PRO A 339 20.24 -16.94 3.34
CA PRO A 339 20.73 -15.57 3.13
C PRO A 339 19.64 -14.51 2.88
N HIS A 340 18.37 -14.91 2.84
CA HIS A 340 17.24 -14.04 2.48
C HIS A 340 16.43 -13.49 3.68
N ARG A 341 16.78 -13.93 4.90
CA ARG A 341 16.29 -13.35 6.16
C ARG A 341 16.80 -11.92 6.34
N GLU A 342 15.98 -11.03 6.91
CA GLU A 342 16.43 -9.68 7.30
C GLU A 342 17.09 -9.67 8.67
N SER A 343 16.54 -10.45 9.61
CA SER A 343 17.15 -10.73 10.91
C SER A 343 18.44 -11.53 10.75
N LYS A 344 19.39 -11.31 11.67
CA LYS A 344 20.59 -12.14 11.82
C LYS A 344 20.36 -13.33 12.73
N ASP A 345 19.29 -13.28 13.52
CA ASP A 345 19.01 -14.23 14.57
C ASP A 345 18.09 -15.35 14.02
N PRO A 346 18.38 -16.62 14.31
CA PRO A 346 17.57 -17.76 13.86
C PRO A 346 16.22 -17.80 14.59
N ILE A 347 15.28 -18.63 14.10
CA ILE A 347 13.99 -18.82 14.79
C ILE A 347 14.25 -19.44 16.17
N LEU A 348 13.97 -18.66 17.22
CA LEU A 348 14.13 -19.10 18.60
C LEU A 348 13.07 -20.14 18.95
N ILE A 349 13.46 -21.26 19.58
CA ILE A 349 12.51 -22.26 20.08
C ILE A 349 11.85 -21.70 21.35
N HIS A 350 10.78 -20.94 21.17
CA HIS A 350 10.03 -20.28 22.25
C HIS A 350 8.52 -20.52 22.14
N ALA A 351 7.83 -20.33 23.26
CA ALA A 351 6.38 -20.41 23.37
C ALA A 351 5.92 -19.40 24.42
N GLY A 352 4.76 -18.79 24.20
CA GLY A 352 4.16 -17.84 25.14
C GLY A 352 2.65 -17.89 25.13
N TYR A 353 2.01 -16.74 25.37
CA TYR A 353 0.55 -16.63 25.35
C TYR A 353 0.00 -16.92 23.93
N GLN A 354 -0.64 -18.08 23.76
CA GLN A 354 -1.27 -18.50 22.50
C GLN A 354 -0.37 -18.44 21.23
N TYR A 355 0.96 -18.52 21.37
CA TYR A 355 1.90 -18.61 20.24
C TYR A 355 3.07 -19.57 20.54
N ARG A 356 3.68 -20.13 19.50
CA ARG A 356 4.91 -20.94 19.57
C ARG A 356 5.59 -21.00 18.20
N ASN A 357 6.81 -20.47 18.12
CA ASN A 357 7.56 -20.20 16.88
C ASN A 357 7.89 -21.44 16.00
N VAL A 358 7.81 -22.65 16.55
CA VAL A 358 7.98 -23.93 15.84
C VAL A 358 7.13 -25.03 16.48
N LEU A 359 6.64 -25.99 15.71
CA LEU A 359 5.89 -27.14 16.22
C LEU A 359 6.73 -28.05 17.15
N GLN A 360 6.06 -28.95 17.86
CA GLN A 360 6.74 -29.95 18.69
C GLN A 360 7.49 -30.99 17.83
N PRO A 361 8.61 -31.59 18.31
CA PRO A 361 9.39 -32.56 17.54
C PRO A 361 8.59 -33.80 17.10
N ALA A 362 7.75 -34.32 17.99
CA ALA A 362 6.91 -35.50 17.73
C ALA A 362 5.86 -35.20 16.65
N LEU A 363 5.13 -34.08 16.81
CA LEU A 363 4.10 -33.66 15.85
C LEU A 363 4.70 -33.34 14.48
N SER A 364 5.87 -32.70 14.43
CA SER A 364 6.57 -32.39 13.17
C SER A 364 6.97 -33.67 12.43
N SER A 365 7.56 -34.64 13.14
CA SER A 365 7.92 -35.95 12.59
C SER A 365 6.70 -36.74 12.10
N GLU A 366 5.60 -36.72 12.85
CA GLU A 366 4.36 -37.41 12.50
C GLU A 366 3.69 -36.80 11.25
N ILE A 367 3.62 -35.47 11.17
CA ILE A 367 3.06 -34.78 9.99
C ILE A 367 3.91 -35.09 8.75
N LEU A 368 5.23 -35.04 8.83
CA LEU A 368 6.11 -35.41 7.72
C LEU A 368 5.91 -36.88 7.30
N GLN A 369 5.85 -37.80 8.27
CA GLN A 369 5.67 -39.23 8.01
C GLN A 369 4.33 -39.55 7.30
N LYS A 370 3.23 -38.91 7.71
CA LYS A 370 1.89 -39.17 7.17
C LYS A 370 1.59 -38.43 5.87
N THR A 371 2.27 -37.31 5.61
CA THR A 371 2.14 -36.56 4.34
C THR A 371 3.10 -37.05 3.26
N ASN A 372 4.26 -37.60 3.63
CA ASN A 372 5.37 -37.92 2.73
C ASN A 372 5.79 -36.70 1.86
N ALA A 373 5.70 -35.49 2.44
CA ALA A 373 5.96 -34.24 1.72
C ALA A 373 7.47 -34.01 1.50
N LYS A 374 7.87 -33.75 0.24
CA LYS A 374 9.25 -33.34 -0.11
C LYS A 374 9.47 -31.81 0.06
N TYR A 375 8.39 -31.03 0.05
CA TYR A 375 8.42 -29.57 0.18
C TYR A 375 7.39 -29.11 1.23
N VAL A 376 7.78 -28.14 2.07
CA VAL A 376 6.96 -27.58 3.14
C VAL A 376 6.99 -26.06 3.06
N PHE A 377 5.84 -25.41 3.28
CA PHE A 377 5.76 -23.95 3.42
C PHE A 377 5.02 -23.55 4.70
N SER A 378 5.55 -22.55 5.40
CA SER A 378 5.09 -22.07 6.73
C SER A 378 4.98 -20.54 6.80
N GLY A 379 4.47 -19.99 7.91
CA GLY A 379 4.36 -18.57 8.25
C GLY A 379 4.83 -18.29 9.70
N ASP A 380 4.07 -17.52 10.49
CA ASP A 380 4.26 -17.24 11.94
C ASP A 380 5.49 -16.38 12.31
N ASP A 381 6.69 -16.70 11.81
CA ASP A 381 7.94 -16.00 12.16
C ASP A 381 8.12 -14.62 11.48
N HIS A 382 7.21 -14.26 10.55
CA HIS A 382 7.15 -13.02 9.77
C HIS A 382 8.33 -12.72 8.84
N ASP A 383 9.52 -13.26 9.09
CA ASP A 383 10.72 -13.13 8.27
C ASP A 383 11.01 -14.44 7.50
N TYR A 384 11.81 -14.35 6.43
CA TYR A 384 12.14 -15.53 5.63
C TYR A 384 13.00 -16.51 6.43
N CYS A 385 12.71 -17.80 6.31
CA CYS A 385 13.59 -18.86 6.79
C CYS A 385 13.54 -20.07 5.85
N GLU A 386 14.69 -20.50 5.35
CA GLU A 386 14.82 -21.69 4.51
C GLU A 386 15.72 -22.71 5.20
N VAL A 387 15.22 -23.93 5.38
CA VAL A 387 15.89 -25.03 6.09
C VAL A 387 15.64 -26.37 5.41
N GLU A 388 16.54 -27.34 5.61
CA GLU A 388 16.39 -28.70 5.10
C GLU A 388 16.29 -29.68 6.28
N HIS A 389 15.24 -30.50 6.29
CA HIS A 389 14.96 -31.51 7.30
C HIS A 389 15.47 -32.89 6.89
N ALA A 390 15.52 -33.82 7.84
CA ALA A 390 15.87 -35.21 7.57
C ALA A 390 14.97 -35.82 6.48
N GLY A 391 15.57 -36.54 5.53
CA GLY A 391 14.88 -37.03 4.32
C GLY A 391 14.92 -36.04 3.13
N ASN A 392 15.75 -35.01 3.20
CA ASN A 392 15.92 -33.96 2.18
C ASN A 392 14.63 -33.15 1.93
N VAL A 393 13.87 -32.93 3.00
CA VAL A 393 12.60 -32.19 2.94
C VAL A 393 12.89 -30.70 3.10
N LYS A 394 12.67 -29.92 2.04
CA LYS A 394 12.91 -28.47 2.02
C LYS A 394 11.72 -27.75 2.69
N GLU A 395 11.96 -26.97 3.74
CA GLU A 395 10.97 -26.05 4.31
C GLU A 395 11.34 -24.59 4.03
N VAL A 396 10.35 -23.83 3.56
CA VAL A 396 10.44 -22.36 3.48
C VAL A 396 9.34 -21.72 4.32
N THR A 397 9.75 -21.05 5.39
CA THR A 397 8.93 -20.09 6.12
C THR A 397 8.81 -18.81 5.30
N VAL A 398 7.59 -18.52 4.87
CA VAL A 398 7.23 -17.42 3.98
C VAL A 398 7.15 -16.13 4.80
N LYS A 399 7.79 -15.09 4.27
CA LYS A 399 7.82 -13.75 4.86
C LYS A 399 6.42 -13.12 4.89
N SER A 400 6.08 -12.46 6.00
CA SER A 400 4.80 -11.74 6.18
C SER A 400 4.51 -10.80 5.02
N PHE A 401 3.24 -10.73 4.63
CA PHE A 401 2.72 -9.82 3.62
C PHE A 401 2.50 -8.39 4.12
N SER A 402 2.55 -8.18 5.45
CA SER A 402 2.18 -6.93 6.11
C SER A 402 3.39 -6.11 6.58
N TRP A 403 3.44 -4.82 6.23
CA TRP A 403 4.53 -3.92 6.64
C TRP A 403 4.47 -3.48 8.11
N ALA A 404 3.48 -3.97 8.86
CA ALA A 404 3.34 -3.75 10.30
C ALA A 404 4.13 -4.76 11.15
N MET A 405 4.52 -5.90 10.57
CA MET A 405 4.90 -7.12 11.29
C MET A 405 6.42 -7.30 11.37
N GLY A 406 7.07 -6.32 12.02
CA GLY A 406 8.51 -6.31 12.33
C GLY A 406 9.47 -6.12 11.15
N VAL A 407 9.10 -6.54 9.94
CA VAL A 407 9.99 -6.62 8.78
C VAL A 407 10.06 -5.35 7.94
N ARG A 408 11.23 -5.11 7.34
CA ARG A 408 11.56 -3.90 6.57
C ARG A 408 10.98 -3.94 5.16
N ARG A 409 10.88 -5.13 4.53
CA ARG A 409 10.31 -5.38 3.21
C ARG A 409 9.47 -6.67 3.22
N PRO A 410 8.16 -6.58 3.44
CA PRO A 410 7.23 -7.71 3.34
C PRO A 410 7.39 -8.53 2.06
N GLY A 411 6.84 -9.74 2.04
CA GLY A 411 7.00 -10.65 0.91
C GLY A 411 5.78 -11.49 0.57
N PHE A 412 5.96 -12.31 -0.45
CA PHE A 412 5.15 -13.48 -0.75
C PHE A 412 6.05 -14.51 -1.43
N TYR A 413 5.67 -15.78 -1.38
CA TYR A 413 6.44 -16.84 -2.04
C TYR A 413 5.73 -17.30 -3.31
N MET A 414 6.51 -17.57 -4.35
CA MET A 414 6.05 -18.03 -5.65
C MET A 414 6.49 -19.47 -5.83
N VAL A 415 5.57 -20.34 -6.22
CA VAL A 415 5.83 -21.76 -6.46
C VAL A 415 5.34 -22.12 -7.86
N SER A 416 6.24 -22.65 -8.67
CA SER A 416 5.95 -23.19 -9.99
C SER A 416 5.94 -24.71 -9.92
N LEU A 417 4.86 -25.32 -10.41
CA LEU A 417 4.63 -26.77 -10.34
C LEU A 417 4.60 -27.37 -11.75
N TYR A 418 5.49 -28.32 -12.04
CA TYR A 418 5.53 -29.03 -13.32
C TYR A 418 6.07 -30.46 -13.16
N THR A 419 5.26 -31.46 -13.52
CA THR A 419 5.64 -32.88 -13.40
C THR A 419 6.22 -33.47 -14.69
N GLY A 420 6.05 -32.82 -15.85
CA GLY A 420 6.44 -33.35 -17.16
C GLY A 420 6.01 -34.82 -17.39
N ASN A 421 6.88 -35.59 -18.03
CA ASN A 421 6.80 -37.07 -18.13
C ASN A 421 7.64 -37.75 -17.03
N ALA A 422 7.82 -37.11 -15.87
CA ALA A 422 9.02 -37.32 -15.06
C ALA A 422 8.84 -38.30 -13.89
N SER A 423 9.98 -38.79 -13.38
CA SER A 423 10.07 -39.75 -12.27
C SER A 423 9.74 -39.08 -10.92
N PRO A 424 9.28 -39.81 -9.88
CA PRO A 424 9.10 -39.26 -8.53
C PRO A 424 10.36 -38.65 -7.89
N ASP A 425 11.54 -38.82 -8.48
CA ASP A 425 12.82 -38.25 -8.02
C ASP A 425 13.30 -36.99 -8.77
N THR A 426 12.59 -36.56 -9.82
CA THR A 426 12.88 -35.28 -10.50
C THR A 426 12.25 -34.10 -9.75
N GLU A 427 13.00 -33.00 -9.61
CA GLU A 427 12.54 -31.76 -8.99
C GLU A 427 11.40 -31.14 -9.83
N SER A 428 10.18 -31.27 -9.31
CA SER A 428 8.91 -30.88 -9.96
C SER A 428 8.30 -29.59 -9.37
N VAL A 429 8.98 -29.01 -8.39
CA VAL A 429 8.63 -27.79 -7.67
C VAL A 429 9.80 -26.82 -7.74
N GLN A 430 9.59 -25.64 -8.29
CA GLN A 430 10.55 -24.52 -8.24
C GLN A 430 9.98 -23.38 -7.41
N GLY A 431 10.80 -22.76 -6.58
CA GLY A 431 10.37 -21.76 -5.59
C GLY A 431 11.15 -20.45 -5.66
N ARG A 432 10.48 -19.33 -5.36
CA ARG A 432 11.12 -18.00 -5.30
C ARG A 432 10.43 -17.06 -4.31
N LEU A 433 11.23 -16.43 -3.44
CA LEU A 433 10.79 -15.28 -2.65
C LEU A 433 10.64 -14.04 -3.54
N CYS A 434 9.47 -13.39 -3.49
CA CYS A 434 9.27 -12.05 -4.04
C CYS A 434 9.11 -11.02 -2.91
N LEU A 435 9.87 -9.93 -2.98
CA LEU A 435 9.81 -8.84 -2.00
C LEU A 435 8.88 -7.72 -2.47
N LEU A 436 8.00 -7.29 -1.57
CA LEU A 436 7.08 -6.17 -1.73
C LEU A 436 7.76 -4.81 -1.45
N PRO A 437 7.09 -3.69 -1.77
CA PRO A 437 7.61 -2.35 -1.52
C PRO A 437 8.05 -2.05 -0.09
N ASP A 438 9.14 -1.30 0.00
CA ASP A 438 9.58 -0.62 1.21
C ASP A 438 8.66 0.59 1.52
N GLN A 439 7.63 0.39 2.34
CA GLN A 439 6.64 1.41 2.65
C GLN A 439 7.21 2.60 3.44
N TRP A 440 8.06 2.34 4.45
CA TRP A 440 8.75 3.42 5.19
C TRP A 440 9.70 4.21 4.30
N GLY A 441 10.31 3.60 3.28
CA GLY A 441 11.12 4.26 2.27
C GLY A 441 10.31 5.26 1.44
N VAL A 442 9.10 4.87 1.01
CA VAL A 442 8.14 5.77 0.36
C VAL A 442 7.73 6.91 1.29
N PHE A 443 7.38 6.63 2.55
CA PHE A 443 7.06 7.67 3.53
C PHE A 443 8.23 8.63 3.81
N ASN A 444 9.48 8.14 3.86
CA ASN A 444 10.66 8.99 4.01
C ASN A 444 10.86 9.94 2.82
N VAL A 445 10.56 9.50 1.59
CA VAL A 445 10.55 10.37 0.40
C VAL A 445 9.44 11.43 0.51
N TYR A 446 8.26 11.09 1.04
CA TYR A 446 7.18 12.06 1.26
C TYR A 446 7.53 13.10 2.35
N ILE A 447 8.18 12.68 3.44
CA ILE A 447 8.71 13.58 4.48
C ILE A 447 9.77 14.52 3.88
N PHE A 448 10.69 14.00 3.06
CA PHE A 448 11.68 14.81 2.35
C PHE A 448 11.01 15.84 1.41
N MET A 449 9.99 15.45 0.66
CA MET A 449 9.23 16.37 -0.20
C MET A 449 8.48 17.45 0.58
N LEU A 450 7.99 17.16 1.79
CA LEU A 450 7.41 18.16 2.69
C LEU A 450 8.47 19.17 3.14
N LEU A 451 9.68 18.72 3.51
CA LEU A 451 10.79 19.61 3.84
C LEU A 451 11.21 20.48 2.64
N VAL A 452 11.31 19.91 1.45
CA VAL A 452 11.55 20.67 0.19
C VAL A 452 10.47 21.73 -0.04
N THR A 453 9.19 21.40 0.22
CA THR A 453 8.06 22.33 0.09
C THR A 453 8.20 23.52 1.04
N ILE A 454 8.53 23.27 2.31
CA ILE A 454 8.73 24.31 3.33
C ILE A 454 9.94 25.20 2.98
N LEU A 455 11.05 24.60 2.55
CA LEU A 455 12.25 25.33 2.14
C LEU A 455 12.02 26.17 0.87
N ALA A 456 11.27 25.65 -0.10
CA ALA A 456 10.89 26.36 -1.32
C ALA A 456 10.00 27.58 -1.02
N ALA A 457 9.00 27.44 -0.15
CA ALA A 457 8.15 28.56 0.30
C ALA A 457 8.95 29.62 1.09
N LEU A 458 9.89 29.18 1.95
CA LEU A 458 10.82 30.07 2.67
C LEU A 458 11.79 30.80 1.74
N PHE A 459 12.24 30.15 0.67
CA PHE A 459 13.09 30.77 -0.35
C PHE A 459 12.30 31.80 -1.18
N ASP A 460 11.09 31.46 -1.63
CA ASP A 460 10.27 32.40 -2.40
C ASP A 460 9.85 33.62 -1.58
N PHE A 461 9.48 33.44 -0.31
CA PHE A 461 9.25 34.57 0.61
C PHE A 461 10.46 35.51 0.68
N ARG A 462 11.68 34.95 0.83
CA ARG A 462 12.93 35.75 0.88
C ARG A 462 13.21 36.43 -0.46
N ARG A 463 12.98 35.76 -1.59
CA ARG A 463 13.11 36.30 -2.95
C ARG A 463 12.17 37.49 -3.16
N ASN A 464 10.90 37.32 -2.86
CA ASN A 464 9.85 38.33 -3.04
C ASN A 464 10.06 39.52 -2.08
N ARG A 465 10.50 39.28 -0.83
CA ARG A 465 10.88 40.36 0.09
C ARG A 465 12.11 41.15 -0.39
N ARG A 466 13.14 40.50 -0.94
CA ARG A 466 14.31 41.19 -1.53
C ARG A 466 13.91 42.02 -2.74
N ALA A 467 13.09 41.49 -3.64
CA ALA A 467 12.57 42.24 -4.80
C ALA A 467 11.78 43.49 -4.37
N GLY A 468 10.89 43.38 -3.38
CA GLY A 468 10.13 44.51 -2.84
C GLY A 468 10.98 45.57 -2.12
N LEU A 469 12.10 45.18 -1.51
CA LEU A 469 13.07 46.13 -0.94
C LEU A 469 13.83 46.87 -2.05
N ASN A 470 14.34 46.15 -3.05
CA ASN A 470 15.06 46.76 -4.18
C ASN A 470 14.15 47.71 -4.99
N TYR A 471 12.86 47.38 -5.16
CA TYR A 471 11.89 48.26 -5.81
C TYR A 471 11.67 49.57 -5.03
N ARG A 472 11.66 49.51 -3.69
CA ARG A 472 11.60 50.72 -2.83
C ARG A 472 12.89 51.53 -2.83
N GLY A 473 14.05 50.90 -3.05
CA GLY A 473 15.34 51.59 -3.16
C GLY A 473 15.51 52.39 -4.45
N ASN A 474 14.78 52.05 -5.51
CA ASN A 474 14.90 52.67 -6.84
C ASN A 474 13.91 53.82 -7.09
N VAL A 475 13.26 54.34 -6.04
CA VAL A 475 12.42 55.55 -6.15
C VAL A 475 13.34 56.78 -6.16
N LEU A 476 13.67 57.26 -7.35
CA LEU A 476 14.32 58.57 -7.51
C LEU A 476 13.44 59.66 -6.88
N PRO A 477 14.02 60.62 -6.13
CA PRO A 477 13.25 61.77 -5.65
C PRO A 477 12.77 62.57 -6.87
N MET A 478 11.46 62.82 -6.97
CA MET A 478 10.96 63.78 -7.95
C MET A 478 11.60 65.14 -7.66
N SER A 479 12.11 65.79 -8.69
CA SER A 479 12.76 67.09 -8.56
C SER A 479 11.76 68.10 -8.00
N LYS A 480 12.21 68.89 -7.01
CA LYS A 480 11.50 70.14 -6.68
C LYS A 480 11.57 71.03 -7.93
N GLY A 481 10.43 71.21 -8.59
CA GLY A 481 10.30 72.22 -9.63
C GLY A 481 10.57 73.60 -9.04
N PHE A 482 11.31 74.44 -9.76
CA PHE A 482 11.40 75.86 -9.42
C PHE A 482 10.00 76.48 -9.61
N GLY A 483 9.45 77.05 -8.56
CA GLY A 483 8.26 77.90 -8.60
C GLY A 483 8.69 79.36 -8.52
N ASP A 484 8.16 80.19 -9.42
CA ASP A 484 8.48 81.62 -9.52
C ASP A 484 7.85 82.41 -8.34
N PRO A 485 8.54 83.38 -7.72
CA PRO A 485 8.15 83.92 -6.42
C PRO A 485 7.22 85.15 -6.49
N ASP A 486 6.14 85.10 -7.30
CA ASP A 486 5.34 86.30 -7.60
C ASP A 486 3.79 86.12 -7.59
N THR A 487 3.27 85.36 -6.61
CA THR A 487 1.82 85.30 -6.32
C THR A 487 1.51 85.39 -4.82
N LEU A 488 1.92 86.47 -4.15
CA LEU A 488 1.76 86.63 -2.70
C LEU A 488 1.35 88.05 -2.25
N ASN A 489 0.26 88.59 -2.83
CA ASN A 489 -0.41 89.80 -2.33
C ASN A 489 -1.85 89.95 -2.88
N ALA A 490 -2.83 89.19 -2.34
CA ALA A 490 -4.23 89.31 -2.76
C ALA A 490 -5.27 88.89 -1.68
N CYS A 491 -5.13 89.35 -0.42
CA CYS A 491 -6.25 89.38 0.54
C CYS A 491 -5.93 90.23 1.80
N ARG A 492 -6.39 91.48 1.85
CA ARG A 492 -6.45 92.31 3.09
C ARG A 492 -7.65 93.26 3.03
N HIS A 493 -8.30 93.46 4.18
CA HIS A 493 -9.56 94.19 4.40
C HIS A 493 -10.77 93.48 3.75
N LEU A 494 -11.92 93.28 4.41
CA LEU A 494 -12.61 94.20 5.32
C LEU A 494 -13.17 93.56 6.63
N ASN A 495 -13.56 94.45 7.54
CA ASN A 495 -13.97 94.25 8.93
C ASN A 495 -15.01 93.15 9.24
N GLY A 496 -14.70 92.32 10.25
CA GLY A 496 -15.30 92.55 11.58
C GLY A 496 -16.52 91.74 12.03
N LYS A 497 -16.28 90.56 12.62
CA LYS A 497 -16.77 90.15 13.97
C LYS A 497 -16.19 88.79 14.37
N ASN A 498 -15.91 88.59 15.66
CA ASN A 498 -15.42 87.32 16.18
C ASN A 498 -16.52 86.24 16.18
N ASN A 499 -16.16 85.03 15.76
CA ASN A 499 -16.21 83.84 16.60
C ASN A 499 -15.28 82.75 16.01
N ASN A 500 -14.60 82.00 16.87
CA ASN A 500 -13.52 81.10 16.46
C ASN A 500 -14.02 79.88 15.66
N TRP A 501 -13.71 79.84 14.36
CA TRP A 501 -13.41 78.62 13.60
C TRP A 501 -12.27 78.93 12.63
N CYS A 502 -11.18 78.17 12.72
CA CYS A 502 -10.09 78.15 11.73
C CYS A 502 -9.81 76.68 11.44
N ASP A 503 -10.40 76.18 10.35
CA ASP A 503 -10.05 74.89 9.79
C ASP A 503 -8.81 75.06 8.90
N ASP A 504 -7.63 74.84 9.46
CA ASP A 504 -6.41 74.69 8.66
C ASP A 504 -6.41 73.30 8.01
N GLU A 505 -6.70 73.22 6.70
CA GLU A 505 -6.59 72.00 5.89
C GLU A 505 -5.12 71.59 5.64
N ASP A 506 -4.34 71.43 6.70
CA ASP A 506 -3.02 70.81 6.61
C ASP A 506 -3.22 69.29 6.44
N GLY A 507 -3.13 68.85 5.17
CA GLY A 507 -3.46 67.51 4.69
C GLY A 507 -2.49 66.41 5.15
N ASP A 508 -2.29 66.25 6.46
CA ASP A 508 -1.60 65.12 7.07
C ASP A 508 -2.36 63.83 6.76
N PHE A 509 -1.99 63.20 5.64
CA PHE A 509 -2.59 61.99 5.10
C PHE A 509 -2.18 60.79 5.96
N LYS A 510 -2.69 60.78 7.20
CA LYS A 510 -2.45 59.77 8.24
C LYS A 510 -2.67 58.40 7.65
N TYR A 511 -1.56 57.71 7.39
CA TYR A 511 -1.53 56.35 6.88
C TYR A 511 -2.38 55.50 7.82
N SER A 512 -3.60 55.15 7.41
CA SER A 512 -4.54 54.54 8.34
C SER A 512 -3.93 53.25 8.85
N LYS A 513 -3.80 53.14 10.18
CA LYS A 513 -3.44 51.88 10.84
C LYS A 513 -4.64 50.93 10.69
N ARG A 514 -4.84 50.43 9.47
CA ARG A 514 -5.80 49.39 9.09
C ARG A 514 -5.69 48.31 10.15
N LYS A 515 -6.72 48.18 11.01
CA LYS A 515 -6.68 47.39 12.24
C LYS A 515 -6.07 46.02 11.95
N GLN A 516 -4.83 45.84 12.39
CA GLN A 516 -4.07 44.62 12.12
C GLN A 516 -4.59 43.57 13.08
N TYR A 517 -5.59 42.80 12.63
CA TYR A 517 -6.23 41.75 13.42
C TYR A 517 -5.16 40.83 14.02
N SER A 518 -5.17 40.76 15.35
CA SER A 518 -4.05 40.24 16.15
C SER A 518 -4.06 38.71 16.23
N ALA A 519 -3.81 38.05 15.11
CA ALA A 519 -3.23 36.71 15.11
C ALA A 519 -1.70 36.87 15.16
N GLY A 520 -1.07 36.48 16.27
CA GLY A 520 0.31 36.85 16.64
C GLY A 520 1.46 36.24 15.83
N TRP A 521 1.25 35.96 14.55
CA TRP A 521 2.18 35.20 13.71
C TRP A 521 3.03 36.14 12.83
N LYS A 522 4.35 35.88 12.75
CA LYS A 522 5.27 36.70 11.93
C LYS A 522 4.88 36.56 10.44
N PRO A 523 4.93 37.63 9.61
CA PRO A 523 4.40 37.59 8.23
C PRO A 523 4.99 36.51 7.32
N TRP A 524 6.23 36.09 7.57
CA TRP A 524 6.86 34.98 6.83
C TRP A 524 6.22 33.62 7.14
N VAL A 525 5.73 33.41 8.36
CA VAL A 525 5.07 32.16 8.77
C VAL A 525 3.71 32.07 8.10
N VAL A 526 2.94 33.17 8.12
CA VAL A 526 1.62 33.26 7.45
C VAL A 526 1.75 32.95 5.95
N TYR A 527 2.81 33.47 5.30
CA TYR A 527 3.09 33.17 3.89
C TYR A 527 3.46 31.70 3.68
N VAL A 528 4.41 31.15 4.44
CA VAL A 528 4.86 29.76 4.30
C VAL A 528 3.72 28.77 4.57
N VAL A 529 2.93 28.98 5.62
CA VAL A 529 1.74 28.15 5.92
C VAL A 529 0.75 28.20 4.76
N ARG A 530 0.47 29.38 4.19
CA ARG A 530 -0.45 29.50 3.05
C ARG A 530 0.05 28.74 1.82
N GLU A 531 1.33 28.84 1.47
CA GLU A 531 1.85 28.11 0.30
C GLU A 531 1.96 26.60 0.57
N VAL A 532 2.35 26.17 1.77
CA VAL A 532 2.37 24.74 2.16
C VAL A 532 0.96 24.15 2.13
N LEU A 533 -0.05 24.81 2.72
CA LEU A 533 -1.45 24.37 2.64
C LEU A 533 -1.96 24.35 1.20
N SER A 534 -1.53 25.29 0.36
CA SER A 534 -1.94 25.33 -1.05
C SER A 534 -1.32 24.21 -1.87
N VAL A 535 -0.07 23.82 -1.60
CA VAL A 535 0.55 22.61 -2.17
C VAL A 535 -0.16 21.37 -1.63
N ALA A 536 -0.41 21.30 -0.32
CA ALA A 536 -1.07 20.19 0.33
C ALA A 536 -2.48 19.92 -0.25
N ALA A 537 -3.24 20.95 -0.61
CA ALA A 537 -4.52 20.78 -1.30
C ALA A 537 -4.39 20.05 -2.66
N VAL A 538 -3.33 20.32 -3.41
CA VAL A 538 -3.02 19.62 -4.68
C VAL A 538 -2.52 18.20 -4.40
N VAL A 539 -1.65 18.02 -3.40
CA VAL A 539 -1.12 16.72 -2.94
C VAL A 539 -2.27 15.80 -2.52
N PHE A 540 -3.18 16.26 -1.66
CA PHE A 540 -4.32 15.46 -1.20
C PHE A 540 -5.31 15.15 -2.32
N ALA A 541 -5.58 16.09 -3.24
CA ALA A 541 -6.44 15.81 -4.40
C ALA A 541 -5.84 14.74 -5.33
N TRP A 542 -4.53 14.79 -5.59
CA TRP A 542 -3.83 13.78 -6.40
C TRP A 542 -3.64 12.45 -5.68
N TYR A 543 -3.36 12.47 -4.37
CA TYR A 543 -3.31 11.27 -3.55
C TYR A 543 -4.68 10.57 -3.56
N ALA A 544 -5.75 11.30 -3.22
CA ALA A 544 -7.12 10.81 -3.26
C ALA A 544 -7.47 10.22 -4.64
N TRP A 545 -7.14 10.90 -5.75
CA TRP A 545 -7.37 10.37 -7.10
C TRP A 545 -6.54 9.11 -7.40
N LEU A 546 -5.27 9.06 -6.97
CA LEU A 546 -4.41 7.88 -7.13
C LEU A 546 -4.93 6.68 -6.33
N ILE A 547 -5.55 6.90 -5.16
CA ILE A 547 -6.13 5.85 -4.33
C ILE A 547 -7.63 5.57 -4.59
N TRP A 548 -8.36 6.40 -5.34
CA TRP A 548 -9.82 6.28 -5.53
C TRP A 548 -10.30 4.95 -6.17
N ARG A 549 -9.38 4.12 -6.68
CA ARG A 549 -9.67 2.76 -7.15
C ARG A 549 -9.58 1.67 -6.07
N TRP A 550 -9.34 2.03 -4.80
CA TRP A 550 -8.91 1.15 -3.71
C TRP A 550 -9.66 1.47 -2.39
#